data_AF-A0A6C0JJZ2-F1
#
_entry.id   AF-A0A6C0JJZ2-F1
#
_cell.length_a   1.000
_cell.length_b   1.000
_cell.length_c   1.000
_cell.angle_alpha   90.00
_cell.angle_beta   90.00
_cell.angle_gamma   90.00
#
_symmetry.space_group_name_H-M   'P 1'
#
loop_
_entity.id
_entity.type
_entity.pdbx_description
1 polymer ?
#
loop_
_entity_poly.entity_id
_entity_poly.type
_entity_poly.pdbx_seq_one_letter_code
_entity_poly.pdbx_strand_id
1 'polypeptide(L)'
;MMYTYEKIIEISMKIDRNTMLLNAETLDKLNNLKKKLNIPVVEILKKTVVNKKEDISQIFKLLNKITDKNYDKLKVELFDIIKKITDVDEIIKITELIFKIASSNIFYSEIFSKLYTELININKEFYNVFQERFDIHTNGIDKLNYTDPNVNYDEYCLYIKKVENLKSSLTFFINLMKNNICSLDNIVDLCIKLQKSLIDNNSKSEQNEEYINNIFIIFKDCIEYLIFHEKMELLYNNILVIQKSDFSKKISFKCLDILDIIKEHN
;
A
#
# COMPACT_ATOMS: atom_id res chain seq x y z
N MET A 1 3.10 -62.62 23.67
CA MET A 1 2.78 -62.61 22.22
C MET A 1 3.55 -61.46 21.61
N MET A 2 4.64 -61.71 20.89
CA MET A 2 5.41 -60.63 20.24
C MET A 2 4.72 -60.27 18.92
N TYR A 3 4.20 -59.06 18.82
CA TYR A 3 3.71 -58.54 17.55
C TYR A 3 4.89 -58.22 16.64
N THR A 4 4.82 -58.66 15.39
CA THR A 4 5.78 -58.23 14.36
C THR A 4 5.56 -56.75 14.03
N TYR A 5 6.63 -56.07 13.62
CA TYR A 5 6.60 -54.64 13.25
C TYR A 5 5.49 -54.33 12.24
N GLU A 6 5.33 -55.18 11.23
CA GLU A 6 4.30 -55.06 10.19
C GLU A 6 2.89 -55.08 10.78
N LYS A 7 2.65 -55.97 11.75
CA LYS A 7 1.36 -56.09 12.43
C LYS A 7 1.05 -54.87 13.30
N ILE A 8 2.07 -54.25 13.89
CA ILE A 8 1.93 -53.00 14.65
C ILE A 8 1.57 -51.84 13.71
N ILE A 9 2.20 -51.74 12.55
CA ILE A 9 1.87 -50.71 11.54
C ILE A 9 0.45 -50.88 11.03
N GLU A 10 0.05 -52.10 10.71
CA GLU A 10 -1.28 -52.37 10.16
C GLU A 10 -2.40 -52.01 11.15
N ILE A 11 -2.18 -52.28 12.45
CA ILE A 11 -3.08 -51.85 13.53
C ILE A 11 -3.08 -50.32 13.65
N SER A 12 -1.90 -49.69 13.65
CA SER A 12 -1.76 -48.22 13.73
C SER A 12 -2.49 -47.48 12.61
N MET A 13 -2.50 -48.03 11.39
CA MET A 13 -3.20 -47.44 10.24
C MET A 13 -4.72 -47.55 10.34
N LYS A 14 -5.25 -48.54 11.09
CA LYS A 14 -6.69 -48.76 11.27
C LYS A 14 -7.28 -48.02 12.48
N ILE A 15 -6.44 -47.39 13.31
CA ILE A 15 -6.89 -46.62 14.48
C ILE A 15 -7.40 -45.25 14.06
N ASP A 16 -8.65 -44.94 14.43
CA ASP A 16 -9.19 -43.59 14.33
C ASP A 16 -8.58 -42.69 15.42
N ARG A 17 -7.70 -41.78 14.99
CA ARG A 17 -6.93 -40.90 15.86
C ARG A 17 -7.78 -39.79 16.50
N ASN A 18 -9.02 -39.60 16.06
CA ASN A 18 -9.93 -38.60 16.63
C ASN A 18 -10.75 -39.15 17.80
N THR A 19 -10.96 -40.47 17.86
CA THR A 19 -11.76 -41.12 18.90
C THR A 19 -10.91 -41.80 19.97
N MET A 20 -9.69 -42.24 19.64
CA MET A 20 -8.75 -42.86 20.58
C MET A 20 -7.67 -41.87 21.06
N LEU A 21 -8.08 -40.77 21.68
CA LEU A 21 -7.16 -39.83 22.31
C LEU A 21 -6.72 -40.33 23.69
N LEU A 22 -5.42 -40.31 23.95
CA LEU A 22 -4.89 -40.49 25.30
C LEU A 22 -5.40 -39.35 26.19
N ASN A 23 -5.81 -39.67 27.41
CA ASN A 23 -6.11 -38.64 28.40
C ASN A 23 -4.84 -37.80 28.68
N ALA A 24 -5.03 -36.54 29.12
CA ALA A 24 -3.94 -35.59 29.30
C ALA A 24 -2.84 -36.12 30.23
N GLU A 25 -3.23 -36.81 31.31
CA GLU A 25 -2.30 -37.34 32.31
C GLU A 25 -1.38 -38.45 31.76
N THR A 26 -1.90 -39.33 30.89
CA THR A 26 -1.10 -40.40 30.26
C THR A 26 -0.21 -39.83 29.16
N LEU A 27 -0.68 -38.80 28.44
CA LEU A 27 0.12 -38.11 27.43
C LEU A 27 1.33 -37.41 28.04
N ASP A 28 1.17 -36.78 29.21
CA ASP A 28 2.27 -36.14 29.93
C ASP A 28 3.31 -37.15 30.43
N LYS A 29 2.85 -38.29 30.97
CA LYS A 29 3.75 -39.40 31.35
C LYS A 29 4.54 -39.93 30.15
N LEU A 30 3.89 -40.07 29.00
CA LEU A 30 4.52 -40.50 27.74
C LEU A 30 5.55 -39.47 27.24
N ASN A 31 5.21 -38.18 27.27
CA ASN A 31 6.11 -37.10 26.86
C ASN A 31 7.34 -36.99 27.77
N ASN A 32 7.17 -37.21 29.07
CA ASN A 32 8.27 -37.27 30.04
C ASN A 32 9.21 -38.47 29.78
N LEU A 33 8.65 -39.62 29.42
CA LEU A 33 9.44 -40.79 29.00
C LEU A 33 10.20 -40.52 27.69
N LYS A 34 9.55 -39.92 26.69
CA LYS A 34 10.20 -39.53 25.42
C LYS A 34 11.36 -38.57 25.64
N LYS A 35 11.20 -37.58 26.53
CA LYS A 35 12.28 -36.67 26.92
C LYS A 35 13.46 -37.40 27.55
N LYS A 36 13.21 -38.36 28.46
CA LYS A 36 14.29 -39.18 29.06
C LYS A 36 15.01 -40.08 28.06
N LEU A 37 14.31 -40.52 27.02
CA LEU A 37 14.84 -41.38 25.95
C LEU A 37 15.40 -40.60 24.76
N ASN A 38 15.48 -39.26 24.87
CA ASN A 38 15.94 -38.36 23.80
C ASN A 38 15.16 -38.48 22.48
N ILE A 39 13.89 -38.88 22.56
CA ILE A 39 12.98 -38.98 21.41
C ILE A 39 12.29 -37.62 21.24
N PRO A 40 12.31 -37.01 20.03
CA PRO A 40 11.69 -35.71 19.80
C PRO A 40 10.18 -35.77 20.04
N VAL A 41 9.69 -34.88 20.91
CA VAL A 41 8.26 -34.69 21.17
C VAL A 41 7.74 -33.74 20.10
N VAL A 42 6.92 -34.25 19.19
CA VAL A 42 6.23 -33.41 18.20
C VAL A 42 5.11 -32.67 18.93
N GLU A 43 5.27 -31.35 19.09
CA GLU A 43 4.16 -30.51 19.52
C GLU A 43 3.09 -30.52 18.42
N ILE A 44 1.89 -31.00 18.77
CA ILE A 44 0.74 -30.92 17.88
C ILE A 44 0.42 -29.44 17.73
N LEU A 45 0.63 -28.89 16.52
CA LEU A 45 0.24 -27.53 16.18
C LEU A 45 -1.22 -27.34 16.57
N LYS A 46 -1.48 -26.48 17.58
CA LYS A 46 -2.84 -26.11 17.95
C LYS A 46 -3.52 -25.58 16.69
N LYS A 47 -4.58 -26.27 16.26
CA LYS A 47 -5.38 -25.85 15.11
C LYS A 47 -5.83 -24.41 15.39
N THR A 48 -5.32 -23.47 14.60
CA THR A 48 -5.68 -22.06 14.75
C THR A 48 -7.17 -21.94 14.48
N VAL A 49 -7.96 -21.60 15.51
CA VAL A 49 -9.35 -21.22 15.34
C VAL A 49 -9.35 -19.82 14.74
N VAL A 50 -9.37 -19.76 13.41
CA VAL A 50 -9.53 -18.50 12.69
C VAL A 50 -11.02 -18.20 12.68
N ASN A 51 -11.48 -17.25 13.51
CA ASN A 51 -12.76 -16.59 13.31
C ASN A 51 -12.67 -15.77 12.02
N LYS A 52 -12.85 -16.41 10.87
CA LYS A 52 -12.86 -15.73 9.58
C LYS A 52 -14.13 -14.90 9.48
N LYS A 53 -13.98 -13.58 9.37
CA LYS A 53 -14.83 -12.80 8.48
C LYS A 53 -14.43 -13.22 7.05
N GLU A 54 -15.07 -14.27 6.52
CA GLU A 54 -14.68 -14.94 5.26
C GLU A 54 -14.64 -13.96 4.07
N ASP A 55 -15.55 -12.99 4.06
CA ASP A 55 -15.74 -12.03 2.98
C ASP A 55 -14.54 -11.09 2.81
N ILE A 56 -14.02 -10.52 3.90
CA ILE A 56 -12.84 -9.64 3.85
C ILE A 56 -11.65 -10.42 3.29
N SER A 57 -11.35 -11.61 3.82
CA SER A 57 -10.21 -12.40 3.34
C SER A 57 -10.32 -12.75 1.85
N GLN A 58 -11.53 -12.97 1.35
CA GLN A 58 -11.77 -13.18 -0.07
C GLN A 58 -11.54 -11.91 -0.89
N ILE A 59 -12.02 -10.75 -0.43
CA ILE A 59 -11.73 -9.44 -1.05
C ILE A 59 -10.22 -9.21 -1.16
N PHE A 60 -9.46 -9.46 -0.09
CA PHE A 60 -8.00 -9.36 -0.11
C PHE A 60 -7.36 -10.22 -1.21
N LYS A 61 -7.84 -11.45 -1.39
CA LYS A 61 -7.33 -12.36 -2.43
C LYS A 61 -7.70 -11.90 -3.83
N LEU A 62 -8.90 -11.35 -4.02
CA LEU A 62 -9.36 -10.86 -5.31
C LEU A 62 -8.58 -9.62 -5.72
N LEU A 63 -8.44 -8.63 -4.83
CA LEU A 63 -7.70 -7.40 -5.09
C LEU A 63 -6.25 -7.67 -5.51
N ASN A 64 -5.55 -8.59 -4.84
CA ASN A 64 -4.18 -8.95 -5.22
C ASN A 64 -4.06 -9.73 -6.54
N LYS A 65 -5.16 -10.23 -7.09
CA LYS A 65 -5.18 -10.96 -8.38
C LYS A 65 -5.63 -10.08 -9.54
N ILE A 66 -6.14 -8.89 -9.27
CA ILE A 66 -6.62 -7.97 -10.29
C ILE A 66 -5.44 -7.48 -11.14
N THR A 67 -5.63 -7.58 -12.45
CA THR A 67 -4.74 -7.12 -13.52
C THR A 67 -5.62 -6.66 -14.67
N ASP A 68 -5.07 -5.89 -15.62
CA ASP A 68 -5.88 -5.38 -16.74
C ASP A 68 -6.57 -6.50 -17.54
N LYS A 69 -5.90 -7.66 -17.66
CA LYS A 69 -6.40 -8.81 -18.43
C LYS A 69 -7.59 -9.52 -17.78
N ASN A 70 -7.70 -9.48 -16.46
CA ASN A 70 -8.74 -10.21 -15.71
C ASN A 70 -9.67 -9.28 -14.94
N TYR A 71 -9.54 -7.96 -15.13
CA TYR A 71 -10.29 -6.92 -14.44
C TYR A 71 -11.81 -7.15 -14.54
N ASP A 72 -12.35 -7.28 -15.75
CA ASP A 72 -13.80 -7.39 -15.97
C ASP A 72 -14.41 -8.64 -15.34
N LYS A 73 -13.64 -9.72 -15.23
CA LYS A 73 -14.09 -10.96 -14.58
C LYS A 73 -14.03 -10.84 -13.05
N LEU A 74 -12.89 -10.38 -12.51
CA LEU A 74 -12.67 -10.35 -11.07
C LEU A 74 -13.45 -9.22 -10.39
N LYS A 75 -13.72 -8.11 -11.07
CA LYS A 75 -14.51 -7.01 -10.52
C LYS A 75 -15.95 -7.43 -10.20
N VAL A 76 -16.55 -8.30 -11.03
CA VAL A 76 -17.92 -8.78 -10.81
C VAL A 76 -17.99 -9.57 -9.50
N GLU A 77 -17.09 -10.55 -9.33
CA GLU A 77 -17.00 -11.34 -8.10
C GLU A 77 -16.73 -10.45 -6.87
N LEU A 78 -15.81 -9.48 -7.01
CA LEU A 78 -15.47 -8.54 -5.95
C LEU A 78 -16.67 -7.68 -5.53
N PHE A 79 -17.38 -7.11 -6.50
CA PHE A 79 -18.51 -6.21 -6.25
C PHE A 79 -19.71 -6.95 -5.65
N ASP A 80 -19.93 -8.21 -6.00
CA ASP A 80 -21.00 -9.00 -5.40
C ASP A 80 -20.75 -9.31 -3.92
N ILE A 81 -19.49 -9.38 -3.50
CA ILE A 81 -19.12 -9.48 -2.08
C ILE A 81 -19.27 -8.11 -1.41
N ILE A 82 -18.75 -7.04 -2.01
CA ILE A 82 -18.77 -5.70 -1.42
C ILE A 82 -20.19 -5.14 -1.25
N LYS A 83 -21.13 -5.45 -2.15
CA LYS A 83 -22.54 -5.05 -2.01
C LYS A 83 -23.20 -5.56 -0.73
N LYS A 84 -22.69 -6.65 -0.14
CA LYS A 84 -23.22 -7.23 1.10
C LYS A 84 -22.64 -6.57 2.34
N ILE A 85 -21.60 -5.74 2.19
CA ILE A 85 -20.93 -5.06 3.28
C ILE A 85 -21.66 -3.77 3.59
N THR A 86 -22.22 -3.71 4.79
CA THR A 86 -22.89 -2.51 5.34
C THR A 86 -22.10 -1.89 6.48
N ASP A 87 -21.07 -2.57 6.99
CA ASP A 87 -20.25 -2.12 8.11
C ASP A 87 -19.14 -1.15 7.62
N VAL A 88 -19.14 0.06 8.17
CA VAL A 88 -18.17 1.12 7.82
C VAL A 88 -16.75 0.69 8.15
N ASP A 89 -16.54 -0.09 9.22
CA ASP A 89 -15.21 -0.59 9.59
C ASP A 89 -14.61 -1.53 8.52
N GLU A 90 -15.47 -2.24 7.78
CA GLU A 90 -15.03 -3.10 6.68
C GLU A 90 -14.73 -2.29 5.43
N ILE A 91 -15.52 -1.26 5.14
CA ILE A 91 -15.28 -0.31 4.05
C ILE A 91 -13.93 0.40 4.25
N ILE A 92 -13.63 0.81 5.50
CA ILE A 92 -12.34 1.38 5.88
C ILE A 92 -11.21 0.38 5.57
N LYS A 93 -11.32 -0.87 6.00
CA LYS A 93 -10.29 -1.90 5.75
C LYS A 93 -10.06 -2.15 4.27
N ILE A 94 -11.13 -2.14 3.46
CA ILE A 94 -11.04 -2.33 2.01
C ILE A 94 -10.37 -1.12 1.37
N THR A 95 -10.73 0.09 1.79
CA THR A 95 -10.10 1.33 1.30
C THR A 95 -8.61 1.36 1.60
N GLU A 96 -8.23 1.08 2.85
CA GLU A 96 -6.82 1.02 3.28
C GLU A 96 -6.03 -0.03 2.49
N LEU A 97 -6.66 -1.16 2.17
CA LEU A 97 -6.04 -2.19 1.36
C LEU A 97 -5.84 -1.73 -0.09
N ILE A 98 -6.85 -1.10 -0.70
CA ILE A 98 -6.75 -0.58 -2.06
C ILE A 98 -5.64 0.47 -2.15
N PHE A 99 -5.60 1.40 -1.20
CA PHE A 99 -4.55 2.41 -1.12
C PHE A 99 -3.19 1.74 -0.98
N LYS A 100 -3.04 0.78 -0.07
CA LYS A 100 -1.78 0.04 0.11
C LYS A 100 -1.31 -0.65 -1.17
N ILE A 101 -2.22 -1.25 -1.94
CA ILE A 101 -1.85 -1.93 -3.20
C ILE A 101 -1.48 -0.88 -4.26
N ALA A 102 -2.31 0.14 -4.44
CA ALA A 102 -2.07 1.21 -5.41
C ALA A 102 -0.77 1.98 -5.13
N SER A 103 -0.45 2.20 -3.86
CA SER A 103 0.78 2.83 -3.40
C SER A 103 1.99 1.91 -3.42
N SER A 104 1.83 0.60 -3.61
CA SER A 104 2.98 -0.32 -3.62
C SER A 104 3.75 -0.32 -4.94
N ASN A 105 3.08 0.05 -6.04
CA ASN A 105 3.68 0.11 -7.36
C ASN A 105 2.86 1.01 -8.28
N ILE A 106 3.54 1.88 -9.02
CA ILE A 106 2.95 2.82 -9.97
C ILE A 106 2.08 2.17 -11.05
N PHE A 107 2.36 0.92 -11.45
CA PHE A 107 1.55 0.21 -12.46
C PHE A 107 0.13 -0.10 -11.95
N TYR A 108 -0.07 -0.09 -10.63
CA TYR A 108 -1.40 -0.30 -10.04
C TYR A 108 -2.23 0.98 -9.95
N SER A 109 -1.62 2.16 -10.11
CA SER A 109 -2.31 3.44 -9.91
C SER A 109 -3.53 3.61 -10.83
N GLU A 110 -3.43 3.24 -12.11
CA GLU A 110 -4.53 3.39 -13.07
C GLU A 110 -5.67 2.40 -12.77
N ILE A 111 -5.38 1.09 -12.76
CA ILE A 111 -6.39 0.05 -12.55
C ILE A 111 -7.12 0.18 -11.21
N PHE A 112 -6.41 0.53 -10.12
CA PHE A 112 -7.05 0.70 -8.82
C PHE A 112 -7.80 2.02 -8.70
N SER A 113 -7.43 3.08 -9.42
CA SER A 113 -8.22 4.31 -9.45
C SER A 113 -9.57 4.09 -10.14
N LYS A 114 -9.57 3.32 -11.25
CA LYS A 114 -10.78 2.90 -11.95
C LYS A 114 -11.66 2.02 -11.06
N LEU A 115 -11.04 1.03 -10.40
CA LEU A 115 -11.74 0.15 -9.47
C LEU A 115 -12.42 0.94 -8.36
N TYR A 116 -11.70 1.88 -7.74
CA TYR A 116 -12.22 2.69 -6.65
C TYR A 116 -13.37 3.60 -7.08
N THR A 117 -13.31 4.12 -8.32
CA THR A 117 -14.42 4.85 -8.94
C THR A 117 -15.68 4.00 -9.09
N GLU A 118 -15.53 2.77 -9.59
CA GLU A 118 -16.63 1.83 -9.71
C GLU A 118 -17.20 1.42 -8.33
N LEU A 119 -16.36 1.34 -7.28
CA LEU A 119 -16.80 1.07 -5.92
C LEU A 119 -17.66 2.18 -5.32
N ILE A 120 -17.27 3.45 -5.51
CA ILE A 120 -18.06 4.61 -5.05
C ILE A 120 -19.45 4.63 -5.69
N ASN A 121 -19.55 4.25 -6.96
CA ASN A 121 -20.83 4.15 -7.66
C ASN A 121 -21.76 3.07 -7.07
N ILE A 122 -21.19 2.02 -6.47
CA ILE A 122 -21.95 0.94 -5.82
C ILE A 122 -22.34 1.34 -4.41
N ASN A 123 -21.40 1.88 -3.64
CA ASN A 123 -21.61 2.31 -2.27
C ASN A 123 -20.91 3.65 -2.03
N LYS A 124 -21.72 4.71 -1.88
CA LYS A 124 -21.24 6.08 -1.68
C LYS A 124 -20.43 6.26 -0.40
N GLU A 125 -20.54 5.37 0.58
CA GLU A 125 -19.74 5.43 1.81
C GLU A 125 -18.23 5.32 1.52
N PHE A 126 -17.83 4.68 0.41
CA PHE A 126 -16.42 4.70 0.00
C PHE A 126 -15.91 6.12 -0.27
N TYR A 127 -16.76 7.04 -0.73
CA TYR A 127 -16.35 8.43 -0.94
C TYR A 127 -16.14 9.16 0.39
N ASN A 128 -16.99 8.93 1.39
CA ASN A 128 -16.82 9.52 2.72
C ASN A 128 -15.53 9.03 3.38
N VAL A 129 -15.31 7.71 3.34
CA VAL A 129 -14.08 7.08 3.85
C VAL A 129 -12.85 7.57 3.08
N PHE A 130 -12.94 7.76 1.76
CA PHE A 130 -11.86 8.30 0.95
C PHE A 130 -11.37 9.65 1.49
N GLN A 131 -12.27 10.60 1.75
CA GLN A 131 -11.89 11.94 2.20
C GLN A 131 -11.11 11.88 3.53
N GLU A 132 -11.60 11.09 4.50
CA GLU A 132 -10.90 10.91 5.78
C GLU A 132 -9.54 10.23 5.62
N ARG A 133 -9.44 9.23 4.75
CA ARG A 133 -8.20 8.46 4.56
C ARG A 133 -7.19 9.18 3.70
N PHE A 134 -7.63 10.03 2.78
CA PHE A 134 -6.74 10.85 1.96
C PHE A 134 -5.83 11.71 2.84
N ASP A 135 -6.39 12.40 3.84
CA ASP A 135 -5.60 13.22 4.76
C ASP A 135 -4.58 12.38 5.55
N ILE A 136 -4.99 11.20 6.03
CA ILE A 136 -4.10 10.29 6.77
C ILE A 136 -2.93 9.82 5.90
N HIS A 137 -3.19 9.46 4.64
CA HIS A 137 -2.15 8.95 3.74
C HIS A 137 -1.25 10.03 3.16
N THR A 138 -1.73 11.27 3.11
CA THR A 138 -0.94 12.43 2.68
C THR A 138 -0.19 13.09 3.83
N ASN A 139 -0.59 12.83 5.07
CA ASN A 139 0.14 13.26 6.26
C ASN A 139 1.52 12.59 6.32
N GLY A 140 2.57 13.39 6.08
CA GLY A 140 3.96 12.93 6.10
C GLY A 140 4.51 12.52 4.73
N ILE A 141 3.81 12.85 3.64
CA ILE A 141 4.34 12.76 2.26
C ILE A 141 5.62 13.61 2.10
N ASP A 142 5.76 14.62 2.93
CA ASP A 142 6.82 15.61 2.96
C ASP A 142 7.96 15.25 3.94
N LYS A 143 7.97 14.02 4.47
CA LYS A 143 8.95 13.54 5.46
C LYS A 143 9.80 12.42 4.90
N LEU A 144 10.74 12.74 4.03
CA LEU A 144 11.77 11.82 3.58
C LEU A 144 13.03 11.95 4.46
N ASN A 145 13.58 10.81 4.88
CA ASN A 145 14.84 10.75 5.63
C ASN A 145 15.80 9.86 4.85
N TYR A 146 16.64 10.51 4.05
CA TYR A 146 17.78 9.86 3.39
C TYR A 146 18.74 9.28 4.41
N THR A 147 19.17 8.05 4.16
CA THR A 147 20.21 7.35 4.91
C THR A 147 21.27 6.87 3.92
N ASP A 148 22.55 7.03 4.23
CA ASP A 148 23.62 6.55 3.35
C ASP A 148 23.67 5.00 3.36
N PRO A 149 23.69 4.33 2.19
CA PRO A 149 23.76 2.86 2.11
C PRO A 149 25.04 2.28 2.74
N ASN A 150 26.12 3.06 2.80
CA ASN A 150 27.37 2.65 3.45
C ASN A 150 27.31 2.77 4.98
N VAL A 151 26.37 3.56 5.51
CA VAL A 151 26.17 3.73 6.96
C VAL A 151 25.16 2.72 7.48
N ASN A 152 23.99 2.63 6.84
CA ASN A 152 22.96 1.66 7.21
C ASN A 152 22.15 1.23 5.98
N TYR A 153 22.51 0.07 5.43
CA TYR A 153 21.89 -0.47 4.22
C TYR A 153 20.41 -0.82 4.41
N ASP A 154 20.01 -1.32 5.58
CA ASP A 154 18.62 -1.68 5.84
C ASP A 154 17.72 -0.44 5.89
N GLU A 155 18.18 0.63 6.53
CA GLU A 155 17.47 1.91 6.53
C GLU A 155 17.43 2.55 5.14
N TYR A 156 18.50 2.44 4.35
CA TYR A 156 18.49 2.87 2.96
C TYR A 156 17.46 2.10 2.11
N CYS A 157 17.36 0.77 2.29
CA CYS A 157 16.32 -0.03 1.63
C CYS A 157 14.91 0.46 1.98
N LEU A 158 14.66 0.80 3.26
CA LEU A 158 13.39 1.36 3.69
C LEU A 158 13.13 2.75 3.10
N TYR A 159 14.17 3.59 2.98
CA TYR A 159 14.10 4.89 2.32
C TYR A 159 13.69 4.75 0.85
N ILE A 160 14.37 3.91 0.08
CA ILE A 160 14.06 3.68 -1.34
C ILE A 160 12.61 3.21 -1.51
N LYS A 161 12.18 2.24 -0.70
CA LYS A 161 10.80 1.77 -0.70
C LYS A 161 9.80 2.88 -0.38
N LYS A 162 10.14 3.78 0.55
CA LYS A 162 9.29 4.92 0.89
C LYS A 162 9.17 5.92 -0.29
N VAL A 163 10.26 6.19 -0.99
CA VAL A 163 10.28 7.05 -2.18
C VAL A 163 9.43 6.44 -3.29
N GLU A 164 9.59 5.16 -3.58
CA GLU A 164 8.77 4.45 -4.58
C GLU A 164 7.29 4.45 -4.21
N ASN A 165 6.98 4.21 -2.92
CA ASN A 165 5.61 4.23 -2.43
C ASN A 165 4.99 5.63 -2.59
N LEU A 166 5.73 6.68 -2.25
CA LEU A 166 5.26 8.06 -2.36
C LEU A 166 4.93 8.40 -3.81
N LYS A 167 5.82 8.08 -4.74
CA LYS A 167 5.60 8.27 -6.18
C LYS A 167 4.35 7.54 -6.67
N SER A 168 4.16 6.29 -6.23
CA SER A 168 3.01 5.45 -6.60
C SER A 168 1.70 6.00 -6.01
N SER A 169 1.72 6.42 -4.75
CA SER A 169 0.59 7.10 -4.08
C SER A 169 0.18 8.37 -4.82
N LEU A 170 1.15 9.22 -5.15
CA LEU A 170 0.88 10.48 -5.83
C LEU A 170 0.25 10.26 -7.20
N THR A 171 0.80 9.32 -7.98
CA THR A 171 0.24 8.94 -9.28
C THR A 171 -1.18 8.38 -9.13
N PHE A 172 -1.43 7.57 -8.10
CA PHE A 172 -2.76 7.06 -7.80
C PHE A 172 -3.76 8.18 -7.45
N PHE A 173 -3.38 9.16 -6.62
CA PHE A 173 -4.25 10.29 -6.28
C PHE A 173 -4.51 11.21 -7.47
N ILE A 174 -3.52 11.42 -8.35
CA ILE A 174 -3.71 12.15 -9.61
C ILE A 174 -4.72 11.43 -10.51
N ASN A 175 -4.63 10.10 -10.63
CA ASN A 175 -5.61 9.32 -11.40
C ASN A 175 -7.02 9.40 -10.77
N LEU A 176 -7.13 9.39 -9.45
CA LEU A 176 -8.40 9.62 -8.76
C LEU A 176 -8.95 11.03 -8.98
N MET A 177 -8.09 12.05 -9.11
CA MET A 177 -8.49 13.40 -9.48
C MET A 177 -9.04 13.43 -10.91
N LYS A 178 -8.35 12.80 -11.86
CA LYS A 178 -8.82 12.66 -13.26
C LYS A 178 -10.17 11.92 -13.35
N ASN A 179 -10.46 11.03 -12.40
CA ASN A 179 -11.75 10.34 -12.27
C ASN A 179 -12.80 11.10 -11.43
N ASN A 180 -12.55 12.36 -11.07
CA ASN A 180 -13.45 13.24 -10.28
C ASN A 180 -13.77 12.75 -8.86
N ILE A 181 -12.85 12.01 -8.23
CA ILE A 181 -12.98 11.55 -6.83
C ILE A 181 -12.17 12.44 -5.89
N CYS A 182 -10.95 12.77 -6.30
CA CYS A 182 -10.09 13.68 -5.57
C CYS A 182 -10.25 15.09 -6.13
N SER A 183 -10.34 16.11 -5.28
CA SER A 183 -10.39 17.50 -5.76
C SER A 183 -9.02 17.94 -6.29
N LEU A 184 -9.01 18.92 -7.20
CA LEU A 184 -7.77 19.54 -7.65
C LEU A 184 -7.06 20.26 -6.49
N ASP A 185 -7.83 20.89 -5.59
CA ASP A 185 -7.31 21.54 -4.38
C ASP A 185 -6.43 20.60 -3.55
N ASN A 186 -6.86 19.35 -3.37
CA ASN A 186 -6.10 18.35 -2.63
C ASN A 186 -4.71 18.09 -3.27
N ILE A 187 -4.65 18.02 -4.60
CA ILE A 187 -3.39 17.82 -5.35
C ILE A 187 -2.51 19.08 -5.27
N VAL A 188 -3.11 20.27 -5.37
CA VAL A 188 -2.41 21.54 -5.25
C VAL A 188 -1.81 21.71 -3.86
N ASP A 189 -2.56 21.41 -2.81
CA ASP A 189 -2.08 21.51 -1.43
C ASP A 189 -0.96 20.50 -1.16
N LEU A 190 -1.00 19.30 -1.77
CA LEU A 190 0.12 18.38 -1.77
C LEU A 190 1.36 18.96 -2.46
N CYS A 191 1.19 19.57 -3.64
CA CYS A 191 2.28 20.21 -4.37
C CYS A 191 2.92 21.34 -3.54
N ILE A 192 2.11 22.17 -2.88
CA ILE A 192 2.59 23.24 -2.01
C ILE A 192 3.35 22.67 -0.81
N LYS A 193 2.85 21.59 -0.17
CA LYS A 193 3.56 20.91 0.92
C LYS A 193 4.93 20.42 0.47
N LEU A 194 5.02 19.78 -0.70
CA LEU A 194 6.30 19.31 -1.26
C LEU A 194 7.26 20.47 -1.59
N GLN A 195 6.75 21.55 -2.21
CA GLN A 195 7.55 22.74 -2.52
C GLN A 195 8.11 23.38 -1.24
N LYS A 196 7.29 23.55 -0.20
CA LYS A 196 7.72 24.08 1.09
C LYS A 196 8.82 23.22 1.71
N SER A 197 8.63 21.90 1.75
CA SER A 197 9.64 21.01 2.31
C SER A 197 10.94 21.01 1.51
N LEU A 198 10.90 21.24 0.21
CA LEU A 198 12.11 21.43 -0.59
C LEU A 198 12.82 22.76 -0.21
N ILE A 199 12.08 23.87 -0.17
CA ILE A 199 12.60 25.21 0.17
C ILE A 199 13.20 25.24 1.59
N ASP A 200 12.55 24.57 2.55
CA ASP A 200 12.99 24.55 3.95
C ASP A 200 14.22 23.65 4.17
N ASN A 201 14.42 22.62 3.33
CA ASN A 201 15.52 21.64 3.47
C ASN A 201 16.74 21.97 2.59
N ASN A 202 17.25 23.20 2.61
CA ASN A 202 18.37 23.64 1.74
C ASN A 202 19.67 22.79 1.80
N SER A 203 19.86 21.92 2.79
CA SER A 203 21.11 21.18 3.01
C SER A 203 21.11 19.70 2.58
N LYS A 204 19.96 19.12 2.17
CA LYS A 204 19.83 17.67 1.92
C LYS A 204 19.52 17.36 0.46
N SER A 205 20.57 17.31 -0.38
CA SER A 205 20.45 17.19 -1.84
C SER A 205 19.59 15.99 -2.28
N GLU A 206 19.77 14.82 -1.68
CA GLU A 206 19.10 13.59 -2.10
C GLU A 206 17.59 13.62 -1.84
N GLN A 207 17.17 14.17 -0.70
CA GLN A 207 15.75 14.31 -0.36
C GLN A 207 15.08 15.35 -1.27
N ASN A 208 15.78 16.45 -1.53
CA ASN A 208 15.30 17.52 -2.39
C ASN A 208 15.15 17.06 -3.84
N GLU A 209 16.05 16.20 -4.33
CA GLU A 209 15.91 15.54 -5.63
C GLU A 209 14.60 14.74 -5.70
N GLU A 210 14.23 14.01 -4.64
CA GLU A 210 12.96 13.29 -4.62
C GLU A 210 11.74 14.21 -4.52
N TYR A 211 11.80 15.31 -3.77
CA TYR A 211 10.70 16.27 -3.74
C TYR A 211 10.48 16.91 -5.12
N ILE A 212 11.53 17.38 -5.80
CA ILE A 212 11.36 17.97 -7.15
C ILE A 212 10.89 16.93 -8.17
N ASN A 213 11.29 15.66 -8.04
CA ASN A 213 10.78 14.58 -8.87
C ASN A 213 9.27 14.42 -8.75
N ASN A 214 8.74 14.49 -7.54
CA ASN A 214 7.30 14.36 -7.29
C ASN A 214 6.53 15.61 -7.70
N ILE A 215 7.08 16.81 -7.46
CA ILE A 215 6.52 18.07 -7.97
C ILE A 215 6.42 18.02 -9.50
N PHE A 216 7.48 17.57 -10.19
CA PHE A 216 7.47 17.41 -11.64
C PHE A 216 6.35 16.49 -12.13
N ILE A 217 6.08 15.37 -11.45
CA ILE A 217 4.97 14.46 -11.80
C ILE A 217 3.62 15.20 -11.74
N ILE A 218 3.39 16.00 -10.69
CA ILE A 218 2.16 16.78 -10.54
C ILE A 218 2.00 17.75 -11.72
N PHE A 219 3.03 18.53 -12.04
CA PHE A 219 2.95 19.46 -13.15
C PHE A 219 2.74 18.74 -14.48
N LYS A 220 3.54 17.70 -14.76
CA LYS A 220 3.44 16.95 -16.01
C LYS A 220 2.04 16.37 -16.23
N ASP A 221 1.44 15.79 -15.19
CA ASP A 221 0.19 15.04 -15.34
C ASP A 221 -1.07 15.87 -15.08
N CYS A 222 -0.94 17.07 -14.49
CA CYS A 222 -2.06 17.93 -14.10
C CYS A 222 -2.02 19.35 -14.68
N ILE A 223 -1.03 19.73 -15.51
CA ILE A 223 -0.88 21.13 -15.98
C ILE A 223 -2.15 21.69 -16.60
N GLU A 224 -2.86 20.90 -17.42
CA GLU A 224 -4.11 21.29 -18.08
C GLU A 224 -5.19 21.76 -17.09
N TYR A 225 -5.17 21.25 -15.86
CA TYR A 225 -6.07 21.66 -14.79
C TYR A 225 -5.47 22.77 -13.92
N LEU A 226 -4.16 22.71 -13.67
CA LEU A 226 -3.45 23.64 -12.80
C LEU A 226 -3.45 25.07 -13.33
N ILE A 227 -3.35 25.28 -14.64
CA ILE A 227 -3.32 26.63 -15.25
C ILE A 227 -4.54 27.48 -14.90
N PHE A 228 -5.68 26.86 -14.63
CA PHE A 228 -6.93 27.55 -14.26
C PHE A 228 -7.13 27.69 -12.75
N HIS A 229 -6.22 27.15 -11.94
CA HIS A 229 -6.34 27.12 -10.49
C HIS A 229 -5.87 28.44 -9.86
N GLU A 230 -6.58 28.94 -8.84
CA GLU A 230 -6.27 30.21 -8.17
C GLU A 230 -4.86 30.27 -7.57
N LYS A 231 -4.34 29.14 -7.09
CA LYS A 231 -2.99 29.00 -6.52
C LYS A 231 -1.89 28.77 -7.57
N MET A 232 -2.18 28.80 -8.87
CA MET A 232 -1.18 28.55 -9.91
C MET A 232 -0.02 29.54 -9.88
N GLU A 233 -0.30 30.82 -9.65
CA GLU A 233 0.73 31.86 -9.54
C GLU A 233 1.67 31.58 -8.36
N LEU A 234 1.12 31.14 -7.22
CA LEU A 234 1.91 30.72 -6.05
C LEU A 234 2.81 29.53 -6.39
N LEU A 235 2.26 28.50 -7.03
CA LEU A 235 3.02 27.32 -7.45
C LEU A 235 4.18 27.70 -8.37
N TYR A 236 3.93 28.55 -9.36
CA TYR A 236 4.93 29.04 -10.31
C TYR A 236 6.03 29.85 -9.61
N ASN A 237 5.65 30.78 -8.73
CA ASN A 237 6.61 31.59 -7.97
C ASN A 237 7.50 30.73 -7.08
N ASN A 238 6.95 29.68 -6.45
CA ASN A 238 7.74 28.74 -5.67
C ASN A 238 8.78 28.00 -6.55
N ILE A 239 8.42 27.59 -7.77
CA ILE A 239 9.37 26.97 -8.71
C ILE A 239 10.49 27.96 -9.08
N LEU A 240 10.17 29.23 -9.33
CA LEU A 240 11.19 30.25 -9.61
C LEU A 240 12.13 30.48 -8.42
N VAL A 241 11.61 30.47 -7.19
CA VAL A 241 12.43 30.56 -5.98
C VAL A 241 13.37 29.37 -5.89
N ILE A 242 12.86 28.15 -6.05
CA ILE A 242 13.67 26.92 -6.02
C ILE A 242 14.74 26.95 -7.11
N GLN A 243 14.40 27.40 -8.32
CA GLN A 243 15.33 27.46 -9.45
C GLN A 243 16.50 28.41 -9.23
N LYS A 244 16.30 29.51 -8.47
CA LYS A 244 17.32 30.52 -8.15
C LYS A 244 18.13 30.19 -6.88
N SER A 245 17.64 29.29 -6.05
CA SER A 245 18.32 28.83 -4.85
C SER A 245 19.56 27.98 -5.17
N ASP A 246 20.48 27.88 -4.21
CA ASP A 246 21.73 27.12 -4.33
C ASP A 246 21.48 25.60 -4.14
N PHE A 247 20.75 25.01 -5.09
CA PHE A 247 20.48 23.57 -5.15
C PHE A 247 21.35 22.88 -6.21
N SER A 248 21.32 21.54 -6.21
CA SER A 248 22.02 20.76 -7.23
C SER A 248 21.54 21.11 -8.64
N LYS A 249 22.45 21.00 -9.62
CA LYS A 249 22.12 21.27 -11.03
C LYS A 249 20.92 20.45 -11.52
N LYS A 250 20.75 19.23 -11.03
CA LYS A 250 19.61 18.37 -11.37
C LYS A 250 18.27 18.98 -10.95
N ILE A 251 18.20 19.56 -9.75
CA ILE A 251 16.99 20.24 -9.26
C ILE A 251 16.71 21.47 -10.13
N SER A 252 17.75 22.26 -10.42
CA SER A 252 17.61 23.44 -11.28
C SER A 252 17.12 23.08 -12.69
N PHE A 253 17.69 22.03 -13.32
CA PHE A 253 17.22 21.53 -14.62
C PHE A 253 15.76 21.06 -14.57
N LYS A 254 15.37 20.30 -13.54
CA LYS A 254 13.96 19.92 -13.37
C LYS A 254 13.03 21.11 -13.22
N CYS A 255 13.45 22.17 -12.54
CA CYS A 255 12.66 23.40 -12.46
C CYS A 255 12.49 24.03 -13.85
N LEU A 256 13.54 24.04 -14.68
CA LEU A 256 13.43 24.50 -16.07
C LEU A 256 12.43 23.66 -16.87
N ASP A 257 12.49 22.33 -16.74
CA ASP A 257 11.53 21.43 -17.40
C ASP A 257 10.08 21.75 -16.98
N ILE A 258 9.85 22.01 -15.68
CA ILE A 258 8.53 22.43 -15.17
C ILE A 258 8.11 23.77 -15.77
N LEU A 259 9.02 24.75 -15.80
CA LEU A 259 8.73 26.08 -16.35
C LEU A 259 8.40 26.00 -17.85
N ASP A 260 9.04 25.11 -18.59
CA ASP A 260 8.76 24.89 -20.01
C ASP A 260 7.39 24.22 -20.21
N ILE A 261 7.03 23.22 -19.39
CA ILE A 261 5.67 22.64 -19.37
C ILE A 261 4.61 23.74 -19.15
N ILE A 262 4.86 24.67 -18.22
CA ILE A 262 3.92 25.77 -17.93
C ILE A 262 3.81 26.73 -19.12
N LYS A 263 4.92 27.04 -19.80
CA LYS A 263 4.90 27.93 -20.98
C LYS A 263 4.18 27.33 -22.16
N GLU A 264 4.25 26.02 -22.36
CA GLU A 264 3.56 25.33 -23.46
C GLU A 264 2.02 25.39 -23.33
N HIS A 265 1.51 25.64 -22.12
CA HIS A 265 0.07 25.64 -21.80
C HIS A 265 -0.50 27.04 -21.47
N ASN A 266 0.34 28.09 -21.54
CA ASN A 266 -0.06 29.49 -21.42
C ASN A 266 -0.21 30.15 -22.80
#